data_AF-A0A7X8UBC5-F1
#
_entry.id   AF-A0A7X8UBC5-F1
#
_cell.length_a   1.000
_cell.length_b   1.000
_cell.length_c   1.000
_cell.angle_alpha   90.00
_cell.angle_beta   90.00
_cell.angle_gamma   90.00
#
_symmetry.space_group_name_H-M   'P 1'
#
loop_
_entity.id
_entity.type
_entity.pdbx_description
1 polymer ?
#
loop_
_entity_poly.entity_id
_entity_poly.type
_entity_poly.pdbx_seq_one_letter_code
_entity_poly.pdbx_strand_id
1 'polypeptide(L)'
;MTDETWARIRGLLAGTQPDSIEEGLGLLEAEIDRIGPDEAEALLEIVSPLFYIDTLDHPELVPALDRALSLTARLGDRLIPLLVKRLDAADMKAQWAIAHALGRVGPPAVPPLIKAYESATDTMMHAFILYALGKTRSEEVVRAVPLALEAAASPNIELRDTATRALGKFAESIPPGRLPAELRRRCLERLQENLADEEPSVRAKAVRSMGKLARHGHLTEGERGTLRVICRNLTGEDVSGEWDRAYIVRKEAAEALGWLEPR
;
A
#
# COMPACT_ATOMS: atom_id res chain seq x y z
N MET A 1 -22.62 -10.59 21.72
CA MET A 1 -22.10 -11.94 22.10
C MET A 1 -22.09 -12.09 23.62
N THR A 2 -21.89 -13.29 24.18
CA THR A 2 -21.69 -13.45 25.64
C THR A 2 -20.27 -13.07 26.06
N ASP A 3 -20.10 -12.50 27.25
CA ASP A 3 -18.79 -12.10 27.80
C ASP A 3 -17.78 -13.28 27.86
N GLU A 4 -18.27 -14.50 28.10
CA GLU A 4 -17.47 -15.72 28.08
C GLU A 4 -16.85 -16.00 26.70
N THR A 5 -17.61 -15.78 25.62
CA THR A 5 -17.12 -15.94 24.24
C THR A 5 -16.02 -14.93 23.96
N TRP A 6 -16.22 -13.69 24.38
CA TRP A 6 -15.24 -12.63 24.21
C TRP A 6 -13.95 -12.90 24.98
N ALA A 7 -14.05 -13.38 26.23
CA ALA A 7 -12.90 -13.77 27.03
C ALA A 7 -12.14 -14.93 26.40
N ARG A 8 -12.85 -15.94 25.86
CA ARG A 8 -12.23 -17.06 25.15
C ARG A 8 -11.47 -16.63 23.91
N ILE A 9 -12.10 -15.84 23.03
CA ILE A 9 -11.44 -15.34 21.81
C ILE A 9 -10.20 -14.53 22.17
N ARG A 10 -10.31 -13.63 23.16
CA ARG A 10 -9.17 -12.84 23.64
C ARG A 10 -8.01 -13.71 24.13
N GLY A 11 -8.31 -14.76 24.90
CA GLY A 11 -7.28 -15.69 25.38
C GLY A 11 -6.58 -16.44 24.24
N LEU A 12 -7.34 -16.86 23.23
CA LEU A 12 -6.83 -17.55 22.05
C LEU A 12 -5.93 -16.67 21.18
N LEU A 13 -6.31 -15.41 20.95
CA LEU A 13 -5.58 -14.47 20.10
C LEU A 13 -4.40 -13.78 20.80
N ALA A 14 -4.32 -13.82 22.12
CA ALA A 14 -3.20 -13.25 22.88
C ALA A 14 -1.94 -14.14 22.87
N GLY A 15 -2.07 -15.41 22.48
CA GLY A 15 -0.95 -16.35 22.41
C GLY A 15 -0.13 -16.23 21.14
N THR A 16 0.89 -17.07 21.02
CA THR A 16 1.74 -17.21 19.82
C THR A 16 1.60 -18.57 19.14
N GLN A 17 0.69 -19.43 19.65
CA GLN A 17 0.47 -20.77 19.09
C GLN A 17 -0.45 -20.66 17.86
N PRO A 18 -0.01 -21.12 16.66
CA PRO A 18 -0.79 -20.99 15.44
C PRO A 18 -2.20 -21.60 15.54
N ASP A 19 -2.33 -22.80 16.09
CA ASP A 19 -3.62 -23.48 16.22
C ASP A 19 -4.60 -22.71 17.12
N SER A 20 -4.10 -22.17 18.23
CA SER A 20 -4.92 -21.34 19.13
C SER A 20 -5.36 -20.05 18.46
N ILE A 21 -4.47 -19.39 17.71
CA ILE A 21 -4.80 -18.16 16.99
C ILE A 21 -5.83 -18.45 15.90
N GLU A 22 -5.66 -19.52 15.13
CA GLU A 22 -6.62 -19.91 14.09
C GLU A 22 -7.98 -20.30 14.66
N GLU A 23 -8.03 -20.97 15.80
CA GLU A 23 -9.27 -21.22 16.53
C GLU A 23 -9.95 -19.91 16.94
N GLY A 24 -9.18 -18.98 17.52
CA GLY A 24 -9.68 -17.66 17.93
C GLY A 24 -10.23 -16.85 16.76
N LEU A 25 -9.51 -16.86 15.62
CA LEU A 25 -9.93 -16.18 14.39
C LEU A 25 -11.19 -16.83 13.81
N GLY A 26 -11.32 -18.16 13.87
CA GLY A 26 -12.50 -18.89 13.44
C GLY A 26 -13.74 -18.56 14.29
N LEU A 27 -13.58 -18.50 15.61
CA LEU A 27 -14.65 -18.08 16.52
C LEU A 27 -15.06 -16.63 16.27
N LEU A 28 -14.09 -15.75 16.08
CA LEU A 28 -14.34 -14.35 15.77
C LEU A 28 -15.08 -14.18 14.43
N GLU A 29 -14.67 -14.92 13.40
CA GLU A 29 -15.31 -14.90 12.08
C GLU A 29 -16.77 -15.35 12.13
N ALA A 30 -17.10 -16.34 12.96
CA ALA A 30 -18.47 -16.83 13.11
C ALA A 30 -19.43 -15.78 13.71
N GLU A 31 -18.90 -14.82 14.47
CA GLU A 31 -19.68 -13.79 15.16
C GLU A 31 -19.63 -12.43 14.46
N ILE A 32 -18.74 -12.22 13.49
CA ILE A 32 -18.45 -10.89 12.90
C ILE A 32 -19.67 -10.16 12.34
N ASP A 33 -20.63 -10.90 11.78
CA ASP A 33 -21.86 -10.33 11.18
C ASP A 33 -22.91 -9.95 12.25
N ARG A 34 -22.77 -10.46 13.48
CA ARG A 34 -23.65 -10.15 14.63
C ARG A 34 -23.13 -8.98 15.46
N ILE A 35 -21.90 -8.52 15.19
CA ILE A 35 -21.25 -7.51 16.00
C ILE A 35 -21.86 -6.15 15.68
N GLY A 36 -22.38 -5.51 16.73
CA GLY A 36 -22.96 -4.18 16.66
C GLY A 36 -21.90 -3.08 16.44
N PRO A 37 -22.32 -1.84 16.16
CA PRO A 37 -21.41 -0.70 16.05
C PRO A 37 -20.64 -0.43 17.36
N ASP A 38 -21.26 -0.69 18.52
CA ASP A 38 -20.67 -0.41 19.83
C ASP A 38 -19.59 -1.44 20.25
N GLU A 39 -19.58 -2.62 19.62
CA GLU A 39 -18.61 -3.69 19.90
C GLU A 39 -17.36 -3.61 18.99
N ALA A 40 -17.33 -2.67 18.03
CA ALA A 40 -16.26 -2.56 17.04
C ALA A 40 -14.89 -2.21 17.68
N GLU A 41 -14.87 -1.36 18.71
CA GLU A 41 -13.62 -1.05 19.42
C GLU A 41 -13.10 -2.26 20.20
N ALA A 42 -13.98 -2.97 20.90
CA ALA A 42 -13.62 -4.20 21.63
C ALA A 42 -13.09 -5.29 20.68
N LEU A 43 -13.66 -5.38 19.48
CA LEU A 43 -13.15 -6.22 18.40
C LEU A 43 -11.73 -5.85 18.03
N LEU A 44 -11.50 -4.58 17.68
CA LEU A 44 -10.20 -4.11 17.25
C LEU A 44 -9.15 -4.37 18.34
N GLU A 45 -9.49 -4.18 19.61
CA GLU A 45 -8.62 -4.53 20.75
C GLU A 45 -8.24 -6.01 20.77
N ILE A 46 -9.17 -6.90 20.42
CA ILE A 46 -8.95 -8.35 20.46
C ILE A 46 -8.10 -8.84 19.30
N VAL A 47 -8.24 -8.25 18.11
CA VAL A 47 -7.39 -8.62 16.96
C VAL A 47 -6.05 -7.89 16.97
N SER A 48 -5.95 -6.73 17.64
CA SER A 48 -4.75 -5.89 17.64
C SER A 48 -3.45 -6.61 17.94
N PRO A 49 -3.34 -7.56 18.90
CA PRO A 49 -2.09 -8.28 19.15
C PRO A 49 -1.48 -8.92 17.90
N LEU A 50 -2.32 -9.39 16.97
CA LEU A 50 -1.87 -10.00 15.73
C LEU A 50 -1.16 -9.00 14.80
N PHE A 51 -1.48 -7.71 14.89
CA PHE A 51 -0.82 -6.66 14.10
C PHE A 51 0.62 -6.39 14.55
N TYR A 52 0.99 -6.81 15.76
CA TYR A 52 2.33 -6.66 16.32
C TYR A 52 3.23 -7.86 16.02
N ILE A 53 2.71 -8.91 15.36
CA ILE A 53 3.48 -10.10 15.00
C ILE A 53 4.60 -9.71 14.03
N ASP A 54 5.84 -10.05 14.39
CA ASP A 54 6.93 -10.07 13.43
C ASP A 54 6.86 -11.33 12.57
N THR A 55 6.39 -11.18 11.34
CA THR A 55 6.28 -12.30 10.41
C THR A 55 7.64 -12.83 9.91
N LEU A 56 8.75 -12.15 10.20
CA LEU A 56 10.09 -12.68 9.94
C LEU A 56 10.51 -13.69 11.00
N ASP A 57 10.15 -13.42 12.26
CA ASP A 57 10.39 -14.35 13.38
C ASP A 57 9.33 -15.46 13.42
N HIS A 58 8.10 -15.14 12.98
CA HIS A 58 6.94 -16.03 12.97
C HIS A 58 6.31 -16.15 11.56
N PRO A 59 7.02 -16.69 10.56
CA PRO A 59 6.49 -16.84 9.21
C PRO A 59 5.25 -17.75 9.14
N GLU A 60 5.11 -18.69 10.09
CA GLU A 60 3.93 -19.55 10.25
C GLU A 60 2.66 -18.76 10.60
N LEU A 61 2.79 -17.55 11.14
CA LEU A 61 1.66 -16.69 11.52
C LEU A 61 1.25 -15.69 10.43
N VAL A 62 1.93 -15.69 9.26
CA VAL A 62 1.53 -14.87 8.11
C VAL A 62 0.06 -15.11 7.70
N PRO A 63 -0.45 -16.36 7.62
CA PRO A 63 -1.86 -16.60 7.30
C PRO A 63 -2.81 -16.01 8.36
N ALA A 64 -2.46 -16.12 9.64
CA ALA A 64 -3.24 -15.59 10.74
C ALA A 64 -3.33 -14.05 10.69
N LEU A 65 -2.20 -13.38 10.44
CA LEU A 65 -2.18 -11.93 10.22
C LEU A 65 -3.05 -11.53 9.02
N ASP A 66 -2.94 -12.24 7.90
CA ASP A 66 -3.76 -11.95 6.71
C ASP A 66 -5.27 -12.08 7.03
N ARG A 67 -5.66 -13.13 7.75
CA ARG A 67 -7.04 -13.36 8.18
C ARG A 67 -7.51 -12.29 9.15
N ALA A 68 -6.68 -11.87 10.10
CA ALA A 68 -6.99 -10.76 11.03
C ALA A 68 -7.21 -9.42 10.30
N LEU A 69 -6.39 -9.13 9.28
CA LEU A 69 -6.54 -7.96 8.42
C LEU A 69 -7.86 -8.02 7.63
N SER A 70 -8.23 -9.20 7.13
CA SER A 70 -9.48 -9.42 6.40
C SER A 70 -10.71 -9.25 7.29
N LEU A 71 -10.69 -9.79 8.51
CA LEU A 71 -11.78 -9.63 9.48
C LEU A 71 -11.95 -8.17 9.89
N THR A 72 -10.84 -7.48 10.16
CA THR A 72 -10.84 -6.03 10.44
C THR A 72 -11.46 -5.24 9.28
N ALA A 73 -11.11 -5.58 8.04
CA ALA A 73 -11.65 -4.92 6.86
C ALA A 73 -13.15 -5.18 6.64
N ARG A 74 -13.66 -6.37 6.98
CA ARG A 74 -15.09 -6.73 6.88
C ARG A 74 -15.99 -5.90 7.78
N LEU A 75 -15.45 -5.36 8.88
CA LEU A 75 -16.19 -4.42 9.74
C LEU A 75 -16.41 -3.07 9.06
N GLY A 76 -15.58 -2.77 8.04
CA GLY A 76 -15.74 -1.67 7.11
C GLY A 76 -15.71 -0.31 7.80
N ASP A 77 -16.69 0.51 7.46
CA ASP A 77 -16.80 1.92 7.86
C ASP A 77 -16.72 2.15 9.37
N ARG A 78 -17.20 1.16 10.15
CA ARG A 78 -17.23 1.20 11.62
C ARG A 78 -15.84 1.36 12.24
N LEU A 79 -14.81 0.79 11.61
CA LEU A 79 -13.44 0.83 12.14
C LEU A 79 -12.57 1.92 11.55
N ILE A 80 -12.99 2.59 10.48
CA ILE A 80 -12.14 3.58 9.81
C ILE A 80 -11.64 4.67 10.77
N PRO A 81 -12.47 5.31 11.62
CA PRO A 81 -12.00 6.34 12.53
C PRO A 81 -10.98 5.82 13.55
N LEU A 82 -11.20 4.60 14.07
CA LEU A 82 -10.31 3.97 15.05
C LEU A 82 -8.98 3.56 14.42
N LEU A 83 -9.00 2.96 13.23
CA LEU A 83 -7.80 2.56 12.50
C LEU A 83 -6.97 3.78 12.08
N VAL A 84 -7.59 4.84 11.57
CA VAL A 84 -6.90 6.09 11.22
C VAL A 84 -6.20 6.69 12.44
N LYS A 85 -6.85 6.69 13.61
CA LYS A 85 -6.25 7.16 14.86
C LYS A 85 -5.03 6.32 15.28
N ARG A 86 -5.04 5.00 15.03
CA ARG A 86 -3.92 4.12 15.41
C ARG A 86 -2.73 4.17 14.45
N LEU A 87 -2.85 4.81 13.29
CA LEU A 87 -1.71 5.00 12.38
C LEU A 87 -0.58 5.84 13.00
N ASP A 88 -0.84 6.59 14.06
CA ASP A 88 0.14 7.45 14.75
C ASP A 88 0.55 6.94 16.14
N ALA A 89 -0.15 5.93 16.68
CA ALA A 89 -0.05 5.53 18.09
C ALA A 89 0.50 4.11 18.32
N ALA A 90 0.99 3.45 17.27
CA ALA A 90 1.42 2.05 17.32
C ALA A 90 2.88 1.91 16.85
N ASP A 91 3.48 0.73 17.06
CA ASP A 91 4.79 0.46 16.48
C ASP A 91 4.72 0.34 14.96
N MET A 92 5.88 0.41 14.30
CA MET A 92 5.96 0.45 12.83
C MET A 92 5.32 -0.77 12.16
N LYS A 93 5.43 -1.98 12.74
CA LYS A 93 4.85 -3.21 12.16
C LYS A 93 3.32 -3.15 12.23
N ALA A 94 2.80 -2.78 13.39
CA ALA A 94 1.38 -2.59 13.61
C ALA A 94 0.82 -1.46 12.72
N GLN A 95 1.55 -0.35 12.54
CA GLN A 95 1.15 0.73 11.62
C GLN A 95 1.05 0.23 10.17
N TRP A 96 1.98 -0.60 9.69
CA TRP A 96 1.87 -1.22 8.36
C TRP A 96 0.66 -2.15 8.25
N ALA A 97 0.39 -2.97 9.28
CA ALA A 97 -0.77 -3.84 9.34
C ALA A 97 -2.09 -3.02 9.31
N ILE A 98 -2.18 -1.97 10.12
CA ILE A 98 -3.33 -1.05 10.16
C ILE A 98 -3.54 -0.37 8.80
N ALA A 99 -2.48 0.15 8.18
CA ALA A 99 -2.54 0.73 6.85
C ALA A 99 -3.01 -0.29 5.79
N HIS A 100 -2.59 -1.55 5.92
CA HIS A 100 -3.04 -2.63 5.05
C HIS A 100 -4.53 -2.96 5.27
N ALA A 101 -5.01 -2.99 6.52
CA ALA A 101 -6.42 -3.18 6.84
C ALA A 101 -7.28 -2.05 6.26
N LEU A 102 -6.85 -0.79 6.42
CA LEU A 102 -7.52 0.37 5.80
C LEU A 102 -7.58 0.28 4.27
N GLY A 103 -6.49 -0.19 3.63
CA GLY A 103 -6.51 -0.46 2.19
C GLY A 103 -7.50 -1.56 1.77
N ARG A 104 -7.70 -2.58 2.62
CA ARG A 104 -8.69 -3.66 2.40
C ARG A 104 -10.13 -3.21 2.62
N VAL A 105 -10.38 -2.25 3.51
CA VAL A 105 -11.71 -1.63 3.66
C VAL A 105 -12.18 -1.03 2.33
N GLY A 106 -11.25 -0.44 1.56
CA GLY A 106 -11.51 -0.06 0.18
C GLY A 106 -11.97 1.40 0.02
N PRO A 107 -12.86 1.71 -0.94
CA PRO A 107 -13.30 3.08 -1.24
C PRO A 107 -13.72 3.92 -0.02
N PRO A 108 -14.49 3.39 0.95
CA PRO A 108 -14.93 4.19 2.10
C PRO A 108 -13.80 4.76 2.96
N ALA A 109 -12.61 4.15 2.94
CA ALA A 109 -11.43 4.65 3.65
C ALA A 109 -10.77 5.85 2.95
N VAL A 110 -11.02 6.10 1.66
CA VAL A 110 -10.32 7.14 0.88
C VAL A 110 -10.57 8.55 1.42
N PRO A 111 -11.81 9.04 1.61
CA PRO A 111 -12.02 10.38 2.16
C PRO A 111 -11.42 10.58 3.57
N PRO A 112 -11.62 9.66 4.54
CA PRO A 112 -11.00 9.78 5.85
C PRO A 112 -9.46 9.78 5.81
N LEU A 113 -8.85 8.95 4.96
CA LEU A 113 -7.39 8.91 4.78
C LEU A 113 -6.85 10.23 4.19
N ILE A 114 -7.52 10.81 3.20
CA ILE A 114 -7.15 12.12 2.63
C ILE A 114 -7.23 13.20 3.71
N LYS A 115 -8.33 13.24 4.48
CA LYS A 115 -8.48 14.22 5.57
C LYS A 115 -7.40 14.05 6.63
N ALA A 116 -7.06 12.81 6.98
CA ALA A 116 -5.99 12.52 7.93
C ALA A 116 -4.63 13.00 7.41
N TYR A 117 -4.35 12.80 6.11
CA TYR A 117 -3.13 13.28 5.46
C TYR A 117 -3.03 14.82 5.54
N GLU A 118 -4.10 15.53 5.19
CA GLU A 118 -4.13 16.99 5.23
C GLU A 118 -3.96 17.57 6.64
N SER A 119 -4.35 16.82 7.68
CA SER A 119 -4.21 17.24 9.08
C SER A 119 -2.90 16.81 9.74
N ALA A 120 -2.18 15.87 9.14
CA ALA A 120 -0.99 15.28 9.72
C ALA A 120 0.22 16.22 9.52
N THR A 121 1.10 16.25 10.52
CA THR A 121 2.40 16.93 10.42
C THR A 121 3.56 15.95 10.34
N ASP A 122 3.34 14.70 10.77
CA ASP A 122 4.34 13.65 10.75
C ASP A 122 4.48 13.02 9.36
N THR A 123 5.72 12.90 8.92
CA THR A 123 6.06 12.36 7.60
C THR A 123 5.87 10.84 7.55
N MET A 124 6.04 10.12 8.66
CA MET A 124 5.76 8.70 8.71
C MET A 124 4.26 8.42 8.59
N MET A 125 3.42 9.21 9.28
CA MET A 125 1.97 9.16 9.09
C MET A 125 1.56 9.37 7.63
N HIS A 126 2.15 10.34 6.92
CA HIS A 126 1.94 10.52 5.48
C HIS A 126 2.30 9.27 4.66
N ALA A 127 3.43 8.63 4.97
CA ALA A 127 3.86 7.41 4.28
C ALA A 127 2.85 6.27 4.50
N PHE A 128 2.41 6.02 5.73
CA PHE A 128 1.40 4.98 6.00
C PHE A 128 0.07 5.24 5.31
N ILE A 129 -0.37 6.51 5.27
CA ILE A 129 -1.61 6.89 4.58
C ILE A 129 -1.49 6.63 3.08
N LEU A 130 -0.40 7.06 2.43
CA LEU A 130 -0.17 6.79 1.01
C LEU A 130 -0.03 5.30 0.72
N TYR A 131 0.53 4.53 1.64
CA TYR A 131 0.55 3.07 1.53
C TYR A 131 -0.85 2.47 1.59
N ALA A 132 -1.68 2.89 2.54
CA ALA A 132 -3.07 2.43 2.66
C ALA A 132 -3.87 2.75 1.39
N LEU A 133 -3.79 4.00 0.93
CA LEU A 133 -4.41 4.44 -0.33
C LEU A 133 -3.89 3.63 -1.53
N GLY A 134 -2.59 3.32 -1.58
CA GLY A 134 -2.01 2.47 -2.62
C GLY A 134 -2.44 1.00 -2.56
N LYS A 135 -3.00 0.55 -1.44
CA LYS A 135 -3.60 -0.78 -1.28
C LYS A 135 -5.10 -0.80 -1.60
N THR A 136 -5.75 0.37 -1.60
CA THR A 136 -7.15 0.53 -1.97
C THR A 136 -7.35 0.27 -3.47
N ARG A 137 -8.14 -0.76 -3.79
CA ARG A 137 -8.54 -1.09 -5.16
C ARG A 137 -9.83 -0.38 -5.56
N SER A 138 -9.73 0.93 -5.78
CA SER A 138 -10.86 1.78 -6.18
C SER A 138 -10.37 2.91 -7.10
N GLU A 139 -11.19 3.33 -8.06
CA GLU A 139 -10.90 4.53 -8.84
C GLU A 139 -10.92 5.81 -7.99
N GLU A 140 -11.56 5.78 -6.82
CA GLU A 140 -11.66 6.93 -5.90
C GLU A 140 -10.28 7.44 -5.43
N VAL A 141 -9.25 6.58 -5.47
CA VAL A 141 -7.86 6.97 -5.14
C VAL A 141 -7.29 8.04 -6.08
N VAL A 142 -7.96 8.35 -7.20
CA VAL A 142 -7.63 9.51 -8.04
C VAL A 142 -7.58 10.82 -7.25
N ARG A 143 -8.39 10.94 -6.19
CA ARG A 143 -8.41 12.11 -5.29
C ARG A 143 -7.10 12.30 -4.53
N ALA A 144 -6.33 11.23 -4.33
CA ALA A 144 -5.06 11.25 -3.61
C ALA A 144 -3.83 11.46 -4.52
N VAL A 145 -4.02 11.48 -5.85
CA VAL A 145 -2.90 11.64 -6.80
C VAL A 145 -2.12 12.95 -6.57
N PRO A 146 -2.74 14.12 -6.33
CA PRO A 146 -2.00 15.35 -6.03
C PRO A 146 -1.10 15.23 -4.78
N LEU A 147 -1.61 14.58 -3.73
CA LEU A 147 -0.86 14.37 -2.48
C LEU A 147 0.35 13.45 -2.72
N ALA A 148 0.19 12.37 -3.46
CA ALA A 148 1.28 11.47 -3.82
C ALA A 148 2.32 12.15 -4.73
N LEU A 149 1.91 13.05 -5.63
CA LEU A 149 2.84 13.81 -6.48
C LEU A 149 3.74 14.75 -5.67
N GLU A 150 3.17 15.42 -4.67
CA GLU A 150 3.93 16.28 -3.75
C GLU A 150 4.86 15.45 -2.85
N ALA A 151 4.33 14.38 -2.25
CA ALA A 151 5.11 13.48 -1.41
C ALA A 151 6.27 12.80 -2.14
N ALA A 152 6.10 12.48 -3.43
CA ALA A 152 7.14 11.90 -4.27
C ALA A 152 8.30 12.88 -4.57
N ALA A 153 8.19 14.15 -4.16
CA ALA A 153 9.26 15.15 -4.19
C ALA A 153 9.87 15.42 -2.79
N SER A 154 9.39 14.73 -1.75
CA SER A 154 9.76 15.02 -0.37
C SER A 154 11.26 14.80 -0.12
N PRO A 155 11.93 15.64 0.69
CA PRO A 155 13.30 15.36 1.13
C PRO A 155 13.38 14.10 2.01
N ASN A 156 12.29 13.72 2.68
CA ASN A 156 12.26 12.49 3.47
C ASN A 156 12.19 11.26 2.54
N ILE A 157 13.19 10.40 2.67
CA ILE A 157 13.39 9.22 1.81
C ILE A 157 12.19 8.25 1.90
N GLU A 158 11.72 7.94 3.10
CA GLU A 158 10.62 6.97 3.30
C GLU A 158 9.29 7.45 2.68
N LEU A 159 8.97 8.73 2.86
CA LEU A 159 7.79 9.32 2.23
C LEU A 159 7.93 9.38 0.71
N ARG A 160 9.09 9.82 0.21
CA ARG A 160 9.38 9.91 -1.22
C ARG A 160 9.31 8.55 -1.90
N ASP A 161 9.91 7.55 -1.29
CA ASP A 161 9.88 6.15 -1.70
C ASP A 161 8.44 5.60 -1.75
N THR A 162 7.69 5.78 -0.66
CA THR A 162 6.32 5.30 -0.56
C THR A 162 5.40 5.97 -1.56
N ALA A 163 5.52 7.28 -1.74
CA ALA A 163 4.75 8.07 -2.69
C ALA A 163 5.06 7.70 -4.15
N THR A 164 6.34 7.51 -4.48
CA THR A 164 6.77 7.05 -5.82
C THR A 164 6.14 5.70 -6.17
N ARG A 165 6.04 4.79 -5.19
CA ARG A 165 5.30 3.52 -5.34
C ARG A 165 3.79 3.72 -5.42
N ALA A 166 3.23 4.63 -4.63
CA ALA A 166 1.80 4.91 -4.60
C ALA A 166 1.29 5.39 -5.97
N LEU A 167 2.04 6.23 -6.69
CA LEU A 167 1.69 6.67 -8.05
C LEU A 167 1.47 5.48 -9.00
N GLY A 168 2.35 4.49 -8.99
CA GLY A 168 2.19 3.27 -9.78
C GLY A 168 1.01 2.42 -9.30
N LYS A 169 0.76 2.36 -7.99
CA LYS A 169 -0.39 1.63 -7.42
C LYS A 169 -1.73 2.29 -7.78
N PHE A 170 -1.79 3.61 -7.79
CA PHE A 170 -2.96 4.35 -8.25
C PHE A 170 -3.24 4.07 -9.73
N ALA A 171 -2.21 3.99 -10.57
CA ALA A 171 -2.37 3.60 -11.98
C ALA A 171 -2.94 2.18 -12.17
N GLU A 172 -2.68 1.24 -11.24
CA GLU A 172 -3.30 -0.10 -11.26
C GLU A 172 -4.81 -0.03 -10.96
N SER A 173 -5.23 0.87 -10.06
CA SER A 173 -6.61 0.99 -9.55
C SER A 173 -7.49 1.93 -10.38
N ILE A 174 -6.91 2.96 -10.98
CA ILE A 174 -7.63 4.00 -11.74
C ILE A 174 -7.67 3.60 -13.22
N PRO A 175 -8.85 3.46 -13.84
CA PRO A 175 -8.96 3.28 -15.28
C PRO A 175 -8.35 4.47 -16.05
N PRO A 176 -7.69 4.26 -17.21
CA PRO A 176 -7.04 5.34 -17.98
C PRO A 176 -7.94 6.55 -18.30
N GLY A 177 -9.22 6.33 -18.58
CA GLY A 177 -10.18 7.43 -18.84
C GLY A 177 -10.60 8.22 -17.61
N ARG A 178 -10.17 7.82 -16.41
CA ARG A 178 -10.55 8.42 -15.12
C ARG A 178 -9.41 9.18 -14.46
N LEU A 179 -8.17 8.98 -14.89
CA LEU A 179 -7.03 9.80 -14.49
C LEU A 179 -6.94 11.03 -15.41
N PRO A 180 -7.12 12.27 -14.90
CA PRO A 180 -7.01 13.47 -15.74
C PRO A 180 -5.67 13.53 -16.46
N ALA A 181 -5.69 13.90 -17.74
CA ALA A 181 -4.49 13.92 -18.60
C ALA A 181 -3.34 14.76 -18.02
N GLU A 182 -3.67 15.87 -17.35
CA GLU A 182 -2.71 16.71 -16.62
C GLU A 182 -2.03 15.94 -15.48
N LEU A 183 -2.81 15.30 -14.61
CA LEU A 183 -2.28 14.53 -13.48
C LEU A 183 -1.47 13.33 -13.96
N ARG A 184 -1.94 12.65 -15.01
CA ARG A 184 -1.21 11.55 -15.67
C ARG A 184 0.16 12.00 -16.17
N ARG A 185 0.24 13.16 -16.84
CA ARG A 185 1.50 13.73 -17.33
C ARG A 185 2.44 14.06 -16.16
N ARG A 186 1.93 14.73 -15.14
CA ARG A 186 2.69 15.05 -13.91
C ARG A 186 3.19 13.80 -13.18
N CYS A 187 2.41 12.71 -13.19
CA CYS A 187 2.88 11.43 -12.66
C CYS A 187 4.09 10.93 -13.46
N LEU A 188 4.01 10.94 -14.78
CA LEU A 188 5.12 10.52 -15.63
C LEU A 188 6.36 11.39 -15.43
N GLU A 189 6.20 12.73 -15.41
CA GLU A 189 7.29 13.69 -15.17
C GLU A 189 7.96 13.45 -13.81
N ARG A 190 7.18 13.38 -12.72
CA ARG A 190 7.70 13.08 -11.37
C ARG A 190 8.43 11.74 -11.32
N LEU A 191 7.90 10.70 -11.97
CA LEU A 191 8.56 9.40 -12.02
C LEU A 191 9.87 9.45 -12.83
N GLN A 192 9.93 10.23 -13.91
CA GLN A 192 11.17 10.45 -14.67
C GLN A 192 12.21 11.22 -13.86
N GLU A 193 11.80 12.26 -13.13
CA GLU A 193 12.69 12.99 -12.21
C GLU A 193 13.27 12.05 -11.13
N ASN A 194 12.44 11.16 -10.58
CA ASN A 194 12.86 10.20 -9.56
C ASN A 194 13.78 9.08 -10.09
N LEU A 195 14.06 9.02 -11.40
CA LEU A 195 15.16 8.19 -11.95
C LEU A 195 16.54 8.75 -11.64
N ALA A 196 16.65 10.04 -11.30
CA ALA A 196 17.90 10.68 -10.89
C ALA A 196 18.11 10.66 -9.37
N ASP A 197 17.22 10.00 -8.61
CA ASP A 197 17.31 9.94 -7.15
C ASP A 197 18.60 9.26 -6.68
N GLU A 198 19.18 9.75 -5.60
CA GLU A 198 20.37 9.13 -4.99
C GLU A 198 20.07 7.71 -4.48
N GLU A 199 18.84 7.48 -4.00
CA GLU A 199 18.41 6.22 -3.43
C GLU A 199 17.98 5.22 -4.51
N PRO A 200 18.65 4.05 -4.62
CA PRO A 200 18.27 3.02 -5.59
C PRO A 200 16.86 2.49 -5.43
N SER A 201 16.33 2.50 -4.20
CA SER A 201 14.96 2.07 -3.90
C SER A 201 13.92 2.99 -4.57
N VAL A 202 14.16 4.30 -4.58
CA VAL A 202 13.31 5.31 -5.22
C VAL A 202 13.40 5.16 -6.74
N ARG A 203 14.61 5.08 -7.30
CA ARG A 203 14.81 4.85 -8.75
C ARG A 203 14.11 3.57 -9.23
N ALA A 204 14.24 2.47 -8.48
CA ALA A 204 13.58 1.21 -8.83
C ALA A 204 12.04 1.33 -8.79
N LYS A 205 11.50 2.04 -7.80
CA LYS A 205 10.06 2.31 -7.71
C LYS A 205 9.59 3.22 -8.83
N ALA A 206 10.39 4.19 -9.24
CA ALA A 206 10.08 5.06 -10.36
C ALA A 206 9.89 4.26 -11.65
N VAL A 207 10.86 3.40 -11.99
CA VAL A 207 10.79 2.50 -13.16
C VAL A 207 9.58 1.57 -13.08
N ARG A 208 9.41 0.90 -11.93
CA ARG A 208 8.26 0.00 -11.69
C ARG A 208 6.93 0.72 -11.87
N SER A 209 6.80 1.93 -11.33
CA SER A 209 5.58 2.73 -11.42
C SER A 209 5.32 3.17 -12.86
N MET A 210 6.32 3.61 -13.62
CA MET A 210 6.16 3.90 -15.06
C MET A 210 5.74 2.64 -15.85
N GLY A 211 6.32 1.48 -15.52
CA GLY A 211 5.91 0.19 -16.08
C GLY A 211 4.44 -0.13 -15.81
N LYS A 212 3.91 0.21 -14.64
CA LYS A 212 2.48 0.07 -14.32
C LYS A 212 1.60 1.04 -15.09
N LEU A 213 2.03 2.30 -15.24
CA LEU A 213 1.33 3.23 -16.12
C LEU A 213 1.23 2.66 -17.54
N ALA A 214 2.32 2.08 -18.06
CA ALA A 214 2.34 1.43 -19.37
C ALA A 214 1.39 0.21 -19.43
N ARG A 215 1.52 -0.70 -18.47
CA ARG A 215 0.74 -1.95 -18.38
C ARG A 215 -0.77 -1.69 -18.28
N HIS A 216 -1.15 -0.64 -17.56
CA HIS A 216 -2.55 -0.30 -17.31
C HIS A 216 -3.12 0.70 -18.31
N GLY A 217 -2.41 1.01 -19.41
CA GLY A 217 -2.95 1.79 -20.53
C GLY A 217 -2.94 3.31 -20.31
N HIS A 218 -2.15 3.81 -19.36
CA HIS A 218 -2.02 5.24 -19.09
C HIS A 218 -1.00 5.94 -19.99
N LEU A 219 -0.14 5.20 -20.70
CA LEU A 219 0.86 5.79 -21.59
C LEU A 219 0.42 5.74 -23.06
N THR A 220 0.66 6.83 -23.78
CA THR A 220 0.60 6.89 -25.24
C THR A 220 1.72 6.08 -25.86
N GLU A 221 1.63 5.77 -27.16
CA GLU A 221 2.68 5.01 -27.84
C GLU A 221 4.03 5.76 -27.84
N GLY A 222 4.02 7.09 -27.95
CA GLY A 222 5.23 7.90 -27.81
C GLY A 222 5.88 7.75 -26.43
N GLU A 223 5.09 7.87 -25.36
CA GLU A 223 5.58 7.71 -23.98
C GLU A 223 6.06 6.28 -23.70
N ARG A 224 5.41 5.26 -24.28
CA ARG A 224 5.87 3.86 -24.24
C ARG A 224 7.22 3.71 -24.94
N GLY A 225 7.40 4.38 -26.08
CA GLY A 225 8.67 4.45 -26.80
C GLY A 225 9.79 5.05 -25.95
N THR A 226 9.53 6.19 -25.31
CA THR A 226 10.48 6.82 -24.38
C THR A 226 10.82 5.91 -23.20
N LEU A 227 9.82 5.28 -22.58
CA LEU A 227 10.05 4.36 -21.46
C LEU A 227 10.90 3.15 -21.89
N ARG A 228 10.71 2.63 -23.10
CA ARG A 228 11.53 1.54 -23.65
C ARG A 228 13.00 1.93 -23.75
N VAL A 229 13.30 3.14 -24.21
CA VAL A 229 14.67 3.67 -24.26
C VAL A 229 15.23 3.80 -22.85
N ILE A 230 14.49 4.40 -21.92
CA ILE A 230 14.89 4.52 -20.52
C ILE A 230 15.26 3.15 -19.93
N CYS A 231 14.39 2.15 -20.09
CA CYS A 231 14.62 0.83 -19.53
C CYS A 231 15.85 0.14 -20.14
N ARG A 232 16.07 0.25 -21.46
CA ARG A 232 17.27 -0.31 -22.12
C ARG A 232 18.57 0.35 -21.65
N ASN A 233 18.55 1.67 -21.46
CA ASN A 233 19.70 2.38 -20.90
C ASN A 233 19.97 1.90 -19.46
N LEU A 234 18.92 1.74 -18.65
CA LEU A 234 19.08 1.25 -17.27
C LEU A 234 19.60 -0.19 -17.21
N THR A 235 19.27 -1.05 -18.18
CA THR A 235 19.77 -2.44 -18.27
C THR A 235 21.12 -2.57 -18.98
N GLY A 236 21.65 -1.50 -19.58
CA GLY A 236 22.89 -1.54 -20.36
C GLY A 236 22.75 -2.22 -21.72
N GLU A 237 21.53 -2.30 -22.25
CA GLU A 237 21.24 -2.79 -23.61
C GLU A 237 21.46 -1.71 -24.69
N ASP A 238 21.93 -0.53 -24.29
CA ASP A 238 22.28 0.56 -25.21
C ASP A 238 23.72 0.45 -25.73
N VAL A 239 24.08 1.38 -26.62
CA VAL A 239 25.40 1.38 -27.29
C VAL A 239 26.54 1.81 -26.35
N SER A 240 26.22 2.46 -25.22
CA SER A 240 27.21 2.93 -24.25
C SER A 240 27.70 1.79 -23.34
N GLY A 241 26.83 0.81 -23.08
CA GLY A 241 27.08 -0.25 -22.12
C GLY A 241 27.11 0.24 -20.66
N GLU A 242 26.74 1.50 -20.40
CA GLU A 242 26.52 2.02 -19.06
C GLU A 242 25.14 1.57 -18.55
N TRP A 243 25.03 1.26 -17.26
CA TRP A 243 23.79 0.80 -16.64
C TRP A 243 23.65 1.33 -15.21
N ASP A 244 22.44 1.29 -14.65
CA ASP A 244 22.27 1.63 -13.23
C ASP A 244 23.01 0.61 -12.38
N ARG A 245 23.88 1.07 -11.46
CA ARG A 245 24.71 0.18 -10.62
C ARG A 245 23.87 -0.73 -9.72
N ALA A 246 22.68 -0.29 -9.33
CA ALA A 246 21.82 -1.06 -8.44
C ALA A 246 21.03 -2.13 -9.22
N TYR A 247 21.23 -3.39 -8.84
CA TYR A 247 20.53 -4.52 -9.47
C TYR A 247 19.02 -4.38 -9.42
N ILE A 248 18.47 -3.87 -8.32
CA ILE A 248 17.02 -3.69 -8.17
C ILE A 248 16.44 -2.76 -9.24
N VAL A 249 17.16 -1.71 -9.65
CA VAL A 249 16.70 -0.80 -10.71
C VAL A 249 16.67 -1.53 -12.06
N ARG A 250 17.75 -2.26 -12.38
CA ARG A 250 17.84 -3.06 -13.61
C ARG A 250 16.77 -4.14 -13.68
N LYS A 251 16.49 -4.82 -12.56
CA LYS A 251 15.40 -5.81 -12.47
C LYS A 251 14.05 -5.20 -12.82
N GLU A 252 13.71 -4.04 -12.23
CA GLU A 252 12.43 -3.38 -12.51
C GLU A 252 12.36 -2.85 -13.95
N ALA A 253 13.49 -2.41 -14.52
CA ALA A 253 13.57 -2.02 -15.93
C ALA A 253 13.33 -3.21 -16.88
N ALA A 254 13.94 -4.36 -16.62
CA ALA A 254 13.71 -5.58 -17.39
C ALA A 254 12.25 -6.04 -17.32
N GLU A 255 11.64 -5.99 -16.13
CA GLU A 255 10.21 -6.29 -15.97
C GLU A 255 9.33 -5.28 -16.73
N ALA A 256 9.69 -3.99 -16.71
CA ALA A 256 8.98 -2.95 -17.45
C ALA A 256 9.04 -3.16 -18.97
N LEU A 257 10.18 -3.59 -19.51
CA LEU A 257 10.33 -3.92 -20.94
C LEU A 257 9.35 -5.01 -21.39
N GLY A 258 9.11 -6.03 -20.55
CA GLY A 258 8.12 -7.08 -20.85
C GLY A 258 6.69 -6.58 -21.05
N TRP A 259 6.33 -5.39 -20.55
CA TRP A 259 5.03 -4.76 -20.80
C TRP A 259 5.01 -3.85 -22.03
N LEU A 260 6.18 -3.52 -22.58
CA LEU A 260 6.39 -2.54 -23.65
C LEU A 260 6.64 -3.18 -25.01
N GLU A 261 7.02 -4.46 -25.04
CA GLU A 261 7.23 -5.22 -26.26
C GLU A 261 5.89 -5.77 -26.80
N PRO A 262 5.70 -5.81 -28.13
CA PRO A 262 4.55 -6.49 -28.73
C PRO A 262 4.57 -7.97 -28.32
N ARG A 263 3.41 -8.50 -27.92
CA ARG A 263 3.21 -9.94 -27.72
C ARG A 263 2.98 -10.65 -29.05
#